data_AF-A0A833D0M3-F1
#
_entry.id   AF-A0A833D0M3-F1
#
_cell.length_a   1.000
_cell.length_b   1.000
_cell.length_c   1.000
_cell.angle_alpha   90.00
_cell.angle_beta   90.00
_cell.angle_gamma   90.00
#
_symmetry.space_group_name_H-M   'P 1'
#
loop_
_entity.id
_entity.type
_entity.pdbx_description
1 polymer ?
#
loop_
_entity_poly.entity_id
_entity_poly.type
_entity_poly.pdbx_seq_one_letter_code
_entity_poly.pdbx_strand_id
1 'polypeptide(L)' 'MSLTIIEPPELEPVSLIAAKAYLRLDNDREDGLIESFIRTARKSLEAFTGRCLIKQMWRFTVNAGFAAAVSDFEYLA' A
#
# COMPACT_ATOMS: atom_id res chain seq x y z
N MET A 1 8.10 13.19 -11.99
CA MET A 1 7.60 13.06 -10.61
C MET A 1 7.37 11.59 -10.35
N SER A 2 7.78 11.05 -9.20
CA SER A 2 7.62 9.64 -8.86
C SER A 2 7.31 9.46 -7.38
N LEU A 3 6.61 8.37 -7.06
CA LEU A 3 6.36 7.93 -5.69
C LEU A 3 7.13 6.63 -5.45
N THR A 4 7.86 6.55 -4.34
CA THR A 4 8.62 5.36 -3.95
C THR A 4 8.27 5.00 -2.52
N ILE A 5 7.91 3.74 -2.27
CA ILE A 5 7.60 3.25 -0.93
C ILE A 5 8.89 3.19 -0.12
N ILE A 6 8.90 3.84 1.04
CA ILE A 6 9.97 3.73 2.04
C ILE A 6 9.60 2.65 3.06
N GLU A 7 8.36 2.70 3.57
CA GLU A 7 7.84 1.71 4.51
C GLU A 7 6.57 1.08 3.94
N PRO A 8 6.57 -0.25 3.73
CA PRO A 8 5.37 -0.97 3.31
C PRO A 8 4.32 -0.96 4.43
N PRO A 9 3.06 -1.31 4.12
CA PRO A 9 2.04 -1.39 5.15
C PRO A 9 2.37 -2.53 6.11
N GLU A 10 2.26 -2.27 7.41
CA GLU A 10 2.51 -3.28 8.46
C GLU A 10 1.46 -4.39 8.49
N LEU A 11 0.26 -4.09 7.98
CA LEU A 11 -0.89 -4.98 7.95
C LEU A 11 -1.57 -4.91 6.59
N GLU A 12 -2.32 -5.95 6.27
CA GLU A 12 -3.20 -5.95 5.10
C GLU A 12 -4.63 -5.55 5.52
N PRO A 13 -5.41 -4.89 4.64
CA PRO A 13 -6.76 -4.40 4.96
C PRO A 13 -7.77 -5.51 5.24
N VAL A 14 -7.48 -6.73 4.78
CA VAL A 14 -8.25 -7.94 5.08
C VAL A 14 -7.28 -8.97 5.64
N SER A 15 -7.60 -9.55 6.79
CA SER A 15 -6.79 -10.61 7.39
C SER A 15 -6.97 -11.94 6.65
N LEU A 16 -5.95 -12.81 6.73
CA LEU A 16 -6.02 -14.15 6.16
C LEU A 16 -7.20 -14.95 6.71
N ILE A 17 -7.47 -14.84 8.03
CA ILE A 17 -8.59 -15.51 8.69
C ILE A 17 -9.93 -15.02 8.11
N ALA A 18 -10.10 -13.70 7.96
CA ALA A 18 -11.32 -13.15 7.39
C ALA A 18 -11.52 -13.57 5.92
N ALA A 19 -10.43 -13.60 5.14
CA ALA A 19 -10.45 -14.07 3.76
C ALA A 19 -10.81 -15.56 3.67
N LYS A 20 -10.23 -16.42 4.51
CA LYS A 20 -10.54 -17.85 4.57
C LYS A 20 -11.97 -18.12 4.98
N ALA A 21 -12.49 -17.39 5.97
CA ALA A 21 -13.89 -17.47 6.37
C ALA A 21 -14.83 -17.09 5.21
N TYR A 22 -14.50 -16.06 4.44
CA TYR A 22 -15.26 -15.67 3.25
C TYR A 22 -15.21 -16.74 2.15
N LEU A 23 -14.05 -17.34 1.92
CA LEU A 23 -13.83 -18.39 0.92
C LEU A 23 -14.29 -19.78 1.39
N ARG A 24 -14.68 -19.94 2.66
CA ARG A 24 -15.05 -21.21 3.31
C ARG A 24 -13.92 -22.25 3.26
N LEU A 25 -12.71 -21.83 3.58
CA LEU A 25 -11.53 -22.68 3.62
C LEU A 25 -11.12 -22.96 5.07
N ASP A 26 -11.10 -24.24 5.44
CA ASP A 26 -10.76 -24.71 6.79
C ASP A 26 -9.31 -25.23 6.91
N ASN A 27 -8.56 -25.29 5.81
CA ASN A 27 -7.18 -25.79 5.79
C ASN A 27 -6.19 -24.70 5.39
N ASP A 28 -4.91 -24.95 5.63
CA ASP A 28 -3.84 -23.94 5.50
C ASP A 28 -3.00 -24.12 4.21
N ARG A 29 -3.42 -24.99 3.29
CA ARG A 29 -2.62 -25.33 2.10
C ARG A 29 -2.47 -24.15 1.14
N GLU A 30 -3.45 -23.25 1.13
CA GLU A 30 -3.55 -22.14 0.19
C GLU A 30 -3.22 -20.79 0.86
N ASP A 31 -2.78 -20.78 2.11
CA ASP A 31 -2.58 -19.55 2.89
C ASP A 31 -1.62 -18.58 2.19
N GLY A 32 -0.48 -19.09 1.71
CA GLY A 32 0.46 -18.26 0.95
C GLY A 32 -0.11 -17.72 -0.37
N LEU A 33 -1.01 -18.46 -1.02
CA LEU A 33 -1.69 -18.00 -2.23
C LEU A 33 -2.71 -16.91 -1.90
N ILE A 34 -3.51 -17.10 -0.85
CA ILE A 34 -4.52 -16.14 -0.38
C ILE A 34 -3.85 -14.83 0.06
N GLU A 35 -2.73 -14.90 0.78
CA GLU A 35 -1.94 -13.73 1.14
C GLU A 35 -1.45 -12.95 -0.11
N SER A 36 -1.04 -13.67 -1.16
CA SER A 36 -0.65 -13.04 -2.42
C SER A 36 -1.82 -12.33 -3.12
N PHE A 37 -3.02 -12.90 -3.06
CA PHE A 37 -4.23 -12.30 -3.61
C PHE A 37 -4.63 -11.05 -2.82
N ILE A 38 -4.61 -11.11 -1.48
CA ILE A 38 -4.90 -9.96 -0.62
C ILE A 38 -3.95 -8.79 -0.96
N ARG A 39 -2.63 -9.05 -1.01
CA ARG A 39 -1.63 -8.03 -1.34
C ARG A 39 -1.84 -7.43 -2.73
N THR A 40 -2.16 -8.27 -3.71
CA THR A 40 -2.39 -7.83 -5.10
C THR A 40 -3.68 -7.02 -5.21
N ALA A 41 -4.75 -7.45 -4.54
CA ALA A 41 -6.02 -6.73 -4.49
C ALA A 41 -5.86 -5.35 -3.86
N ARG A 42 -5.13 -5.25 -2.73
CA ARG A 42 -4.79 -3.95 -2.14
C ARG A 42 -4.07 -3.07 -3.14
N LYS A 43 -2.96 -3.53 -3.74
CA LYS A 43 -2.20 -2.73 -4.71
C LYS A 43 -3.06 -2.23 -5.88
N SER A 44 -3.94 -3.09 -6.39
CA SER A 44 -4.86 -2.74 -7.48
C SER A 44 -5.85 -1.65 -7.04
N LEU A 45 -6.44 -1.79 -5.85
CA LEU A 45 -7.38 -0.80 -5.31
C LEU A 45 -6.70 0.52 -4.94
N GLU A 46 -5.48 0.49 -4.39
CA GLU A 46 -4.69 1.69 -4.09
C GLU A 46 -4.35 2.45 -5.38
N ALA A 47 -3.97 1.74 -6.45
CA ALA A 47 -3.75 2.33 -7.77
C ALA A 47 -5.04 2.91 -8.39
N PHE A 48 -6.17 2.21 -8.23
CA PHE A 48 -7.47 2.66 -8.76
C PHE A 48 -8.02 3.87 -8.01
N THR A 49 -7.90 3.88 -6.68
CA THR A 49 -8.46 4.95 -5.83
C THR A 49 -7.52 6.12 -5.61
N GLY A 50 -6.22 5.96 -5.89
CA GLY A 50 -5.19 6.94 -5.58
C GLY A 50 -4.99 7.16 -4.07
N ARG A 51 -5.33 6.17 -3.25
CA ARG A 51 -5.29 6.24 -1.78
C ARG A 51 -4.49 5.08 -1.21
N CYS A 52 -3.86 5.28 -0.06
CA CYS A 52 -3.31 4.19 0.75
C CYS A 52 -4.45 3.63 1.60
N LEU A 53 -4.73 2.32 1.50
CA LEU A 53 -5.78 1.66 2.29
C LEU A 53 -5.31 1.38 3.72
N ILE A 54 -4.00 1.15 3.89
CA ILE A 54 -3.31 1.06 5.17
C ILE A 54 -2.21 2.11 5.19
N LYS A 55 -1.86 2.61 6.38
CA LYS A 55 -0.79 3.60 6.56
C LYS A 55 0.53 3.05 5.97
N GLN A 56 1.17 3.87 5.14
CA GLN A 56 2.42 3.58 4.44
C GLN A 56 3.25 4.86 4.40
N MET A 57 4.58 4.74 4.35
CA MET A 57 5.46 5.90 4.12
C MET A 57 5.95 5.93 2.68
N TRP A 58 5.76 7.08 2.05
CA TRP A 58 6.10 7.30 0.65
C TRP A 58 7.05 8.48 0.50
N ARG A 59 8.05 8.32 -0.36
CA ARG A 59 8.85 9.42 -0.88
C ARG A 59 8.21 9.94 -2.15
N PHE A 60 7.92 11.23 -2.19
CA PHE A 60 7.53 11.92 -3.41
C PHE A 60 8.72 12.68 -3.98
N THR A 61 9.14 12.31 -5.19
CA THR A 61 10.27 12.93 -5.88
C THR A 61 9.75 13.74 -7.05
N VAL A 62 10.10 15.03 -7.10
CA VAL A 62 9.78 15.95 -8.21
C VAL A 62 11.05 16.54 -8.80
N ASN A 63 11.02 16.88 -10.09
CA ASN A 63 12.14 17.57 -10.73
C ASN A 63 12.13 19.04 -10.31
N ALA A 64 13.31 19.65 -10.15
CA ALA A 64 13.49 21.00 -9.61
C ALA A 64 12.64 22.10 -10.30
N GLY A 65 12.32 21.96 -11.59
CA GLY A 65 11.46 22.90 -12.32
C GLY A 65 10.00 22.95 -11.88
N PHE A 66 9.57 22.03 -11.01
CA PHE A 66 8.22 21.98 -10.40
C PHE A 66 8.27 22.06 -8.87
N ALA A 67 9.41 22.43 -8.28
CA ALA A 67 9.57 22.61 -6.85
C ALA A 67 8.93 23.95 -6.40
N ALA A 68 7.62 24.04 -6.51
CA ALA A 68 6.80 25.08 -5.88
C ALA A 68 5.67 24.39 -5.10
N ALA A 69 6.05 23.50 -4.19
CA ALA A 69 5.16 22.98 -3.17
C ALA A 69 5.80 23.27 -1.81
N VAL A 70 5.43 24.41 -1.24
CA VAL A 70 5.59 24.66 0.19
C VAL A 70 4.51 23.81 0.86
N SER A 71 4.85 22.60 1.27
CA SER A 71 4.23 22.01 2.46
C SER A 71 5.00 22.57 3.66
N ASP A 72 4.32 22.96 4.72
CA ASP A 72 4.80 23.70 5.91
C ASP A 72 5.97 23.07 6.73
N PHE A 73 6.97 22.47 6.09
CA PHE A 73 8.19 22.01 6.74
C PHE A 73 9.39 22.27 5.81
N GLU A 74 10.30 23.11 6.30
CA GLU A 74 11.53 23.58 5.67
C GLU A 74 12.22 22.54 4.78
N TYR A 75 12.54 22.93 3.55
CA TYR A 75 13.61 22.30 2.78
C TYR A 75 14.94 22.88 3.25
N LEU A 76 15.74 22.09 3.98
CA LEU A 76 17.13 22.43 4.25
C LEU A 76 17.96 22.31 2.96
N ALA A 77 18.87 23.28 2.84
CA ALA A 77 19.77 23.57 1.72
C ALA A 77 20.63 22.40 1.23
#